data_AF-A0A6P7XLZ4-F1
#
_entry.id   AF-A0A6P7XLZ4-F1
#
_cell.length_a   1.000
_cell.length_b   1.000
_cell.length_c   1.000
_cell.angle_alpha   90.00
_cell.angle_beta   90.00
_cell.angle_gamma   90.00
#
_symmetry.space_group_name_H-M   'P 1'
#
loop_
_entity.id
_entity.type
_entity.pdbx_description
1 polymer ?
#
loop_
_entity_poly.entity_id
_entity_poly.type
_entity_poly.pdbx_seq_one_letter_code
_entity_poly.pdbx_strand_id
1 'polypeptide(L)'
;MWSSTMMDEKELYGKEFFSWEEFSLFFDSWREQRKALFFMKKSMPLSKCKWAGEPPRPEVVDTLKYRFVRLVCKEVRVSINKMELRAQKMQNAEEDKVPVGCSARIILKMNEKMDRLVVTECQLTHNHPLCPIEFAYYFKRGFLMDNSCLPVRTTNKISKQFVGAHDIRYLLRYCKTRDNGVQDTLNALNSLFTNDPGAKLKLVFVENKVIIKTVFLLTSMMRSLCQRFPLALFFDRVEGFNEEFDLYTVLCVDANSQGRECGYCLAQKGTPNMLRFTLASLLQSVPDMKVKVQCITLGIEIEELEVVNELLPHARVQICHTQVLEILYSKAQEMGTPDAEKVWPLLCKVAEAGSLMAYRRAVRRMDSLLPQDFMKYYQEHWHPRAEMWVASFQPTRDFDTSELIKQHKQKVLSDFNPSRTLAQCILNLVIIQTPKEDLKSLNEDEVATRYHSICNTEQASLIEEELSFAKHGTYNIRETAEGFILNDEVSEFCMNWGLTTCSCSIYTSSLLPCRHLFATRLQTGEPLFDISLLQKNKTALMTIS
;
A
#
# COMPACT_ATOMS: atom_id res chain seq x y z
N MET A 1 30.56 43.15 -21.98
CA MET A 1 29.73 42.25 -21.13
C MET A 1 29.26 42.88 -19.83
N TRP A 2 29.99 43.78 -19.16
CA TRP A 2 29.56 44.39 -17.87
C TRP A 2 28.33 45.30 -17.93
N SER A 3 28.04 45.94 -19.06
CA SER A 3 26.88 46.85 -19.19
C SER A 3 25.53 46.11 -19.22
N SER A 4 25.47 44.88 -19.73
CA SER A 4 24.23 44.10 -19.82
C SER A 4 23.80 43.52 -18.47
N THR A 5 24.76 43.03 -17.68
CA THR A 5 24.49 42.41 -16.37
C THR A 5 24.03 43.43 -15.33
N MET A 6 24.56 44.66 -15.36
CA MET A 6 24.10 45.74 -14.48
C MET A 6 22.70 46.26 -14.81
N MET A 7 22.29 46.22 -16.08
CA MET A 7 20.90 46.52 -16.47
C MET A 7 19.95 45.42 -15.99
N ASP A 8 20.35 44.15 -16.13
CA ASP A 8 19.56 43.00 -15.67
C ASP A 8 19.38 42.95 -14.15
N GLU A 9 20.41 43.32 -13.38
CA GLU A 9 20.32 43.42 -11.92
C GLU A 9 19.32 44.51 -11.51
N LYS A 10 19.32 45.66 -12.19
CA LYS A 10 18.34 46.73 -11.95
C LYS A 10 16.92 46.34 -12.35
N GLU A 11 16.76 45.46 -13.33
CA GLU A 11 15.45 44.97 -13.78
C GLU A 11 14.81 43.98 -12.80
N LEU A 12 15.65 43.18 -12.13
CA LEU A 12 15.21 42.14 -11.20
C LEU A 12 15.08 42.64 -9.76
N TYR A 13 15.95 43.56 -9.34
CA TYR A 13 15.94 44.14 -8.01
C TYR A 13 14.65 44.93 -7.75
N GLY A 14 13.99 44.66 -6.62
CA GLY A 14 12.77 45.37 -6.24
C GLY A 14 11.49 44.91 -6.95
N LYS A 15 11.55 43.93 -7.87
CA LYS A 15 10.32 43.30 -8.39
C LYS A 15 9.55 42.61 -7.27
N GLU A 16 8.24 42.87 -7.24
CA GLU A 16 7.29 42.30 -6.30
C GLU A 16 6.47 41.21 -6.98
N PHE A 17 6.14 40.16 -6.23
CA PHE A 17 5.31 39.04 -6.67
C PHE A 17 4.25 38.78 -5.61
N PHE A 18 2.99 38.66 -6.05
CA PHE A 18 1.83 38.40 -5.22
C PHE A 18 1.69 36.93 -4.85
N SER A 19 2.32 36.02 -5.58
CA SER A 19 2.34 34.60 -5.26
C SER A 19 3.68 33.94 -5.59
N TRP A 20 3.94 32.78 -4.97
CA TRP A 20 5.07 31.94 -5.35
C TRP A 20 4.95 31.42 -6.78
N GLU A 21 3.72 31.25 -7.26
CA GLU A 21 3.42 30.83 -8.63
C GLU A 21 3.82 31.89 -9.65
N GLU A 22 3.43 33.13 -9.41
CA GLU A 22 3.78 34.27 -10.25
C GLU A 22 5.30 34.41 -10.37
N PHE A 23 6.01 34.35 -9.23
CA PHE A 23 7.47 34.37 -9.22
C PHE A 23 8.06 33.20 -10.02
N SER A 24 7.54 31.98 -9.85
CA SER A 24 8.09 30.79 -10.50
C SER A 24 7.94 30.84 -12.02
N LEU A 25 6.77 31.26 -12.52
CA LEU A 25 6.50 31.43 -13.95
C LEU A 25 7.38 32.52 -14.58
N PHE A 26 7.49 33.66 -13.88
CA PHE A 26 8.41 34.71 -14.28
C PHE A 26 9.86 34.20 -14.32
N PHE A 27 10.28 33.47 -13.29
CA PHE A 27 11.65 32.99 -13.13
C PHE A 27 12.03 31.94 -14.17
N ASP A 28 11.10 31.11 -14.62
CA ASP A 28 11.30 30.19 -15.74
C ASP A 28 11.61 30.93 -17.04
N SER A 29 10.77 31.91 -17.38
CA SER A 29 10.96 32.74 -18.57
C SER A 29 12.27 33.52 -18.52
N TRP A 30 12.59 34.07 -17.34
CA TRP A 30 13.81 34.82 -17.08
C TRP A 30 15.08 33.95 -17.25
N ARG A 31 15.06 32.72 -16.72
CA ARG A 31 16.16 31.74 -16.88
C ARG A 31 16.33 31.29 -18.31
N GLU A 32 15.23 31.05 -19.01
CA GLU A 32 15.22 30.59 -20.40
C GLU A 32 15.84 31.60 -21.37
N GLN A 33 15.58 32.89 -21.14
CA GLN A 33 16.19 33.98 -21.89
C GLN A 33 17.70 34.09 -21.64
N ARG A 34 18.13 33.93 -20.38
CA ARG A 34 19.51 34.19 -19.94
C ARG A 34 20.41 32.96 -19.91
N LYS A 35 19.85 31.77 -20.16
CA LYS A 35 20.54 30.46 -20.12
C LYS A 35 21.33 30.23 -18.83
N ALA A 36 20.85 30.77 -17.71
CA ALA A 36 21.50 30.69 -16.40
C ALA A 36 20.77 29.71 -15.47
N LEU A 37 21.54 28.82 -14.82
CA LEU A 37 21.00 27.81 -13.91
C LEU A 37 21.12 28.25 -12.45
N PHE A 38 19.97 28.48 -11.81
CA PHE A 38 19.84 28.81 -10.40
C PHE A 38 19.02 27.75 -9.65
N PHE A 39 19.44 27.45 -8.43
CA PHE A 39 18.84 26.46 -7.53
C PHE A 39 18.57 27.05 -6.15
N MET A 40 17.50 26.59 -5.49
CA MET A 40 17.18 26.99 -4.13
C MET A 40 18.19 26.40 -3.13
N LYS A 41 19.00 27.26 -2.50
CA LYS A 41 19.99 26.88 -1.48
C LYS A 41 19.41 26.90 -0.06
N LYS A 42 18.61 27.91 0.26
CA LYS A 42 18.00 28.10 1.58
C LYS A 42 16.62 28.70 1.41
N SER A 43 15.66 28.24 2.20
CA SER A 43 14.32 28.83 2.27
C SER A 43 13.80 28.79 3.70
N MET A 44 12.88 29.69 4.01
CA MET A 44 12.13 29.74 5.26
C MET A 44 10.65 29.76 4.91
N PRO A 45 9.94 28.63 5.03
CA PRO A 45 8.49 28.56 4.81
C PRO A 45 7.73 29.44 5.80
N LEU A 46 6.64 30.04 5.36
CA LEU A 46 5.75 30.85 6.22
C LEU A 46 5.13 30.01 7.35
N SER A 47 4.82 28.74 7.07
CA SER A 47 4.28 27.77 8.03
C SER A 47 5.18 27.46 9.22
N LYS A 48 6.46 27.84 9.18
CA LYS A 48 7.44 27.62 10.28
C LYS A 48 7.74 28.87 11.09
N CYS A 49 7.15 30.01 10.75
CA CYS A 49 7.35 31.24 11.49
C CYS A 49 6.53 31.23 12.79
N LYS A 50 7.19 31.48 13.92
CA LYS A 50 6.52 31.79 15.19
C LYS A 50 6.08 33.25 15.11
N TRP A 51 4.81 33.50 14.82
CA TRP A 51 4.27 34.85 14.67
C TRP A 51 4.28 35.55 16.03
N ALA A 52 5.04 36.65 16.15
CA ALA A 52 5.18 37.42 17.38
C ALA A 52 4.13 38.53 17.55
N GLY A 53 3.30 38.77 16.53
CA GLY A 53 2.17 39.69 16.53
C GLY A 53 1.32 39.37 15.31
N GLU A 54 0.20 38.70 15.55
CA GLU A 54 -0.80 38.15 14.60
C GLU A 54 -0.27 37.30 13.41
N PRO A 55 -0.71 36.03 13.27
CA PRO A 55 -0.41 35.24 12.08
C PRO A 55 -1.11 35.83 10.83
N PRO A 56 -0.47 35.85 9.66
CA PRO A 56 -1.13 36.18 8.40
C PRO A 56 -2.21 35.15 8.11
N ARG A 57 -3.21 35.58 7.34
CA ARG A 57 -4.34 34.73 6.94
C ARG A 57 -3.84 33.45 6.25
N PRO A 58 -4.50 32.30 6.44
CA PRO A 58 -4.13 31.04 5.77
C PRO A 58 -3.94 31.20 4.26
N GLU A 59 -4.81 31.98 3.62
CA GLU A 59 -4.74 32.30 2.19
C GLU A 59 -3.38 32.88 1.77
N VAL A 60 -2.78 33.75 2.58
CA VAL A 60 -1.49 34.40 2.31
C VAL A 60 -0.33 33.42 2.50
N VAL A 61 -0.44 32.54 3.50
CA VAL A 61 0.55 31.48 3.75
C VAL A 61 0.64 30.55 2.56
N ASP A 62 -0.52 30.16 2.01
CA ASP A 62 -0.62 29.27 0.85
C ASP A 62 -0.16 29.96 -0.43
N THR A 63 -0.57 31.23 -0.63
CA THR A 63 -0.26 32.00 -1.84
C THR A 63 1.24 32.33 -1.96
N LEU A 64 1.88 32.78 -0.88
CA LEU A 64 3.30 33.20 -0.88
C LEU A 64 4.27 32.06 -0.58
N LYS A 65 3.86 31.04 0.19
CA LYS A 65 4.61 29.83 0.59
C LYS A 65 5.87 30.05 1.44
N TYR A 66 6.66 31.08 1.17
CA TYR A 66 7.96 31.35 1.80
C TYR A 66 8.07 32.78 2.32
N ARG A 67 8.69 32.95 3.49
CA ARG A 67 9.12 34.26 4.02
C ARG A 67 10.46 34.70 3.42
N PHE A 68 11.30 33.72 3.10
CA PHE A 68 12.66 33.95 2.60
C PHE A 68 13.05 32.82 1.65
N VAL A 69 13.64 33.16 0.52
CA VAL A 69 14.22 32.21 -0.44
C VAL A 69 15.56 32.75 -0.93
N ARG A 70 16.59 31.90 -0.92
CA ARG A 70 17.91 32.17 -1.48
C ARG A 70 18.19 31.20 -2.61
N LEU A 71 18.26 31.73 -3.82
CA LEU A 71 18.66 31.04 -5.04
C LEU A 71 20.16 31.30 -5.30
N VAL A 72 20.87 30.29 -5.80
CA VAL A 72 22.30 30.39 -6.13
C VAL A 72 22.61 29.65 -7.42
N CYS A 73 23.70 30.02 -8.09
CA CYS A 73 24.18 29.25 -9.23
C CYS A 73 24.57 27.81 -8.86
N LYS A 74 24.42 26.87 -9.80
CA LYS A 74 24.84 25.46 -9.68
C LYS A 74 26.30 25.32 -9.22
N GLU A 75 27.19 26.12 -9.81
CA GLU A 75 28.65 26.07 -9.61
C GLU A 75 29.11 26.70 -8.28
N VAL A 76 28.19 26.95 -7.35
CA VAL A 76 28.50 27.24 -5.94
C VAL A 76 29.04 25.99 -5.21
N ARG A 77 28.97 24.81 -5.84
CA ARG A 77 29.27 23.51 -5.24
C ARG A 77 30.48 22.78 -5.84
N VAL A 78 31.47 23.45 -6.41
CA VAL A 78 32.79 22.81 -6.57
C VAL A 78 33.45 22.76 -5.19
N SER A 79 32.95 21.87 -4.33
CA SER A 79 33.69 21.36 -3.19
C SER A 79 34.85 20.58 -3.78
N ILE A 80 36.04 21.14 -3.63
CA ILE A 80 37.31 20.46 -3.78
C ILE A 80 37.19 19.06 -3.17
N ASN A 81 37.50 18.02 -3.95
CA ASN A 81 37.62 16.66 -3.45
C ASN A 81 38.47 16.69 -2.17
N LYS A 82 37.89 16.25 -1.05
CA LYS A 82 38.49 16.30 0.29
C LYS A 82 39.70 15.35 0.47
N MET A 83 40.34 14.93 -0.63
CA MET A 83 41.52 14.07 -0.65
C MET A 83 42.81 14.79 -1.09
N GLU A 84 42.76 15.93 -1.78
CA GLU A 84 44.01 16.57 -2.28
C GLU A 84 44.51 17.76 -1.45
N LEU A 85 43.67 18.36 -0.60
CA LEU A 85 44.07 19.48 0.27
C LEU A 85 44.93 19.09 1.50
N ARG A 86 45.25 17.80 1.67
CA ARG A 86 46.22 17.34 2.70
C ARG A 86 47.64 17.19 2.17
N ALA A 87 47.88 17.31 0.86
CA ALA A 87 49.21 17.16 0.28
C ALA A 87 49.96 18.49 0.04
N GLN A 88 49.27 19.64 0.03
CA GLN A 88 49.88 20.95 -0.31
C GLN A 88 49.82 21.95 0.86
N LYS A 89 50.05 21.48 2.08
CA LYS A 89 50.28 22.34 3.26
C LYS A 89 51.72 22.26 3.75
N MET A 90 52.66 22.15 2.81
CA MET A 90 54.06 22.50 3.01
C MET A 90 54.57 23.04 1.68
N GLN A 91 54.40 24.35 1.45
CA GLN A 91 55.39 25.25 0.85
C GLN A 91 54.72 26.55 0.37
N ASN A 92 55.18 27.62 1.00
CA ASN A 92 55.33 28.99 0.52
C ASN A 92 54.18 30.00 0.60
N ALA A 93 54.65 31.21 0.94
CA ALA A 93 53.98 32.44 1.32
C ALA A 93 53.22 33.13 0.17
N GLU A 94 52.29 33.99 0.60
CA GLU A 94 51.77 35.19 -0.07
C GLU A 94 51.38 35.07 -1.55
N GLU A 95 50.07 34.90 -1.81
CA GLU A 95 49.35 35.55 -2.93
C GLU A 95 47.82 35.33 -2.80
N ASP A 96 47.05 36.21 -3.42
CA ASP A 96 45.64 36.55 -3.19
C ASP A 96 44.60 35.43 -2.94
N LYS A 97 43.67 35.70 -2.02
CA LYS A 97 42.47 34.88 -1.73
C LYS A 97 41.49 34.89 -2.93
N VAL A 98 41.61 33.91 -3.82
CA VAL A 98 40.62 33.65 -4.89
C VAL A 98 39.34 33.02 -4.29
N PRO A 99 38.12 33.52 -4.58
CA PRO A 99 36.89 32.92 -4.04
C PRO A 99 36.54 31.59 -4.74
N VAL A 100 36.45 30.50 -3.96
CA VAL A 100 36.22 29.10 -4.39
C VAL A 100 34.74 28.82 -4.73
N GLY A 101 34.08 29.64 -5.55
CA GLY A 101 32.71 29.35 -6.02
C GLY A 101 32.00 30.53 -6.65
N CYS A 102 30.96 30.26 -7.45
CA CYS A 102 30.20 31.30 -8.13
C CYS A 102 29.50 32.26 -7.14
N SER A 103 29.60 33.57 -7.35
CA SER A 103 28.95 34.57 -6.50
C SER A 103 27.49 34.83 -6.85
N ALA A 104 27.02 34.34 -8.01
CA ALA A 104 25.68 34.63 -8.50
C ALA A 104 24.59 34.09 -7.57
N ARG A 105 23.70 34.97 -7.10
CA ARG A 105 22.63 34.69 -6.15
C ARG A 105 21.44 35.64 -6.29
N ILE A 106 20.26 35.16 -5.93
CA ILE A 106 19.03 35.95 -5.87
C ILE A 106 18.36 35.67 -4.53
N ILE A 107 17.91 36.72 -3.83
CA ILE A 107 17.25 36.62 -2.53
C ILE A 107 15.87 37.25 -2.59
N LEU A 108 14.86 36.43 -2.32
CA LEU A 108 13.50 36.87 -2.12
C LEU A 108 13.20 36.95 -0.62
N LYS A 109 12.54 38.03 -0.21
CA LYS A 109 12.01 38.22 1.14
C LYS A 109 10.59 38.72 1.05
N MET A 110 9.78 38.30 2.01
CA MET A 110 8.46 38.89 2.20
C MET A 110 8.60 40.37 2.61
N ASN A 111 7.73 41.22 2.08
CA ASN A 111 7.71 42.65 2.38
C ASN A 111 7.17 42.93 3.81
N GLU A 112 7.26 44.18 4.24
CA GLU A 112 6.83 44.62 5.58
C GLU A 112 5.32 44.45 5.80
N LYS A 113 4.52 44.59 4.73
CA LYS A 113 3.06 44.39 4.74
C LYS A 113 2.65 42.92 4.77
N MET A 114 3.61 41.99 4.64
CA MET A 114 3.41 40.54 4.67
C MET A 114 2.48 40.00 3.57
N ASP A 115 2.32 40.72 2.46
CA ASP A 115 1.40 40.39 1.36
C ASP A 115 2.10 40.04 0.04
N ARG A 116 3.42 40.27 -0.07
CA ARG A 116 4.19 40.06 -1.32
C ARG A 116 5.60 39.54 -1.08
N LEU A 117 6.14 38.84 -2.08
CA LEU A 117 7.55 38.47 -2.18
C LEU A 117 8.32 39.51 -3.01
N VAL A 118 9.42 40.01 -2.47
CA VAL A 118 10.24 41.03 -3.13
C VAL A 118 11.65 40.51 -3.34
N VAL A 119 12.22 40.75 -4.52
CA VAL A 119 13.65 40.51 -4.76
C VAL A 119 14.46 41.59 -4.05
N THR A 120 15.00 41.24 -2.90
CA THR A 120 15.77 42.15 -2.03
C THR A 120 17.26 42.14 -2.31
N GLU A 121 17.75 41.15 -3.04
CA GLU A 121 19.14 41.08 -3.46
C GLU A 121 19.27 40.28 -4.75
N CYS A 122 20.02 40.79 -5.71
CA CYS A 122 20.39 40.04 -6.91
C CYS A 122 21.83 40.36 -7.29
N GLN A 123 22.63 39.31 -7.40
CA GLN A 123 23.97 39.35 -7.96
C GLN A 123 23.97 38.32 -9.10
N LEU A 124 24.07 38.79 -10.33
CA LEU A 124 23.91 37.99 -11.55
C LEU A 124 25.25 37.76 -12.26
N THR A 125 26.33 38.33 -11.72
CA THR A 125 27.69 38.13 -12.22
C THR A 125 28.18 36.71 -11.93
N HIS A 126 28.36 35.94 -13.00
CA HIS A 126 28.98 34.62 -12.98
C HIS A 126 30.49 34.75 -13.20
N ASN A 127 31.27 33.97 -12.47
CA ASN A 127 32.73 33.82 -12.65
C ASN A 127 33.11 32.64 -13.57
N HIS A 128 32.14 32.09 -14.31
CA HIS A 128 32.31 30.98 -15.24
C HIS A 128 31.41 31.21 -16.47
N PRO A 129 31.74 30.62 -17.64
CA PRO A 129 30.88 30.70 -18.81
C PRO A 129 29.56 29.93 -18.57
N LEU A 130 28.47 30.43 -19.14
CA LEU A 130 27.18 29.74 -19.17
C LEU A 130 27.17 28.79 -20.38
N CYS A 131 26.85 27.52 -20.16
CA CYS A 131 26.81 26.50 -21.20
C CYS A 131 25.37 26.24 -21.68
N PRO A 132 25.01 26.55 -22.94
CA PRO A 132 23.66 26.32 -23.46
C PRO A 132 23.26 24.84 -23.50
N ILE A 133 24.21 23.93 -23.72
CA ILE A 133 23.98 22.49 -23.75
C ILE A 133 23.62 21.99 -22.35
N GLU A 134 24.37 22.41 -21.33
CA GLU A 134 24.04 22.09 -19.94
C GLU A 134 22.71 22.72 -19.53
N PHE A 135 22.43 23.96 -19.97
CA PHE A 135 21.15 24.58 -19.72
C PHE A 135 20.01 23.73 -20.29
N ALA A 136 20.08 23.31 -21.55
CA ALA A 136 19.07 22.46 -22.16
C ALA A 136 18.90 21.11 -21.43
N TYR A 137 19.97 20.58 -20.84
CA TYR A 137 19.93 19.34 -20.07
C TYR A 137 19.28 19.48 -18.68
N TYR A 138 19.57 20.58 -17.97
CA TYR A 138 19.13 20.78 -16.58
C TYR A 138 17.88 21.65 -16.42
N PHE A 139 17.59 22.53 -17.38
CA PHE A 139 16.43 23.41 -17.33
C PHE A 139 15.15 22.62 -17.57
N LYS A 140 14.17 22.82 -16.68
CA LYS A 140 12.80 22.37 -16.85
C LYS A 140 11.89 23.50 -16.39
N ARG A 141 10.94 23.90 -17.24
CA ARG A 141 9.83 24.77 -16.82
C ARG A 141 9.08 24.11 -15.66
N GLY A 142 8.65 24.90 -14.69
CA GLY A 142 7.99 24.44 -13.47
C GLY A 142 8.93 24.04 -12.34
N PHE A 143 10.26 24.10 -12.49
CA PHE A 143 11.18 23.57 -11.46
C PHE A 143 11.01 24.19 -10.05
N LEU A 144 10.64 25.46 -9.96
CA LEU A 144 10.36 26.12 -8.67
C LEU A 144 8.93 25.89 -8.17
N MET A 145 7.99 25.61 -9.08
CA MET A 145 6.65 25.13 -8.77
C MET A 145 6.69 23.72 -8.18
N ASP A 146 7.51 22.85 -8.77
CA ASP A 146 7.71 21.43 -8.41
C ASP A 146 8.39 21.22 -7.04
N ASN A 147 8.80 22.28 -6.35
CA ASN A 147 9.33 22.18 -4.99
C ASN A 147 8.21 22.34 -3.96
N SER A 148 7.47 21.27 -3.73
CA SER A 148 6.87 20.99 -2.43
C SER A 148 7.33 19.59 -1.99
N CYS A 149 8.09 19.54 -0.90
CA CYS A 149 8.55 18.34 -0.20
C CYS A 149 9.70 17.50 -0.80
N LEU A 150 9.68 17.02 -2.05
CA LEU A 150 10.63 15.99 -2.50
C LEU A 150 11.28 16.27 -3.88
N PRO A 151 12.59 16.02 -4.07
CA PRO A 151 13.22 16.14 -5.39
C PRO A 151 12.68 15.10 -6.37
N VAL A 152 12.26 15.52 -7.58
CA VAL A 152 11.73 14.64 -8.64
C VAL A 152 12.67 13.48 -9.00
N ARG A 153 13.98 13.72 -9.04
CA ARG A 153 14.96 12.65 -9.30
C ARG A 153 14.89 11.55 -8.23
N THR A 154 14.62 11.93 -6.98
CA THR A 154 14.46 11.01 -5.86
C THR A 154 13.14 10.24 -5.99
N THR A 155 12.03 10.91 -6.24
CA THR A 155 10.72 10.24 -6.38
C THR A 155 10.69 9.27 -7.56
N ASN A 156 11.31 9.63 -8.69
CA ASN A 156 11.46 8.76 -9.85
C ASN A 156 12.36 7.55 -9.57
N LYS A 157 13.40 7.71 -8.73
CA LYS A 157 14.25 6.58 -8.31
C LYS A 157 13.47 5.64 -7.39
N ILE A 158 12.77 6.20 -6.39
CA ILE A 158 11.96 5.45 -5.43
C ILE A 158 10.86 4.64 -6.12
N SER A 159 10.20 5.23 -7.13
CA SER A 159 9.12 4.58 -7.89
C SER A 159 9.54 3.31 -8.64
N LYS A 160 10.84 3.05 -8.80
CA LYS A 160 11.38 1.91 -9.56
C LYS A 160 11.85 0.75 -8.69
N GLN A 161 11.78 0.88 -7.36
CA GLN A 161 12.35 -0.10 -6.43
C GLN A 161 11.40 -0.38 -5.26
N PHE A 162 11.68 -1.46 -4.52
CA PHE A 162 11.16 -1.59 -3.17
C PHE A 162 11.80 -0.56 -2.26
N VAL A 163 10.99 -0.01 -1.37
CA VAL A 163 11.35 1.07 -0.47
C VAL A 163 11.63 0.46 0.90
N GLY A 164 12.73 0.88 1.53
CA GLY A 164 13.05 0.51 2.91
C GLY A 164 12.84 1.65 3.90
N ALA A 165 12.95 1.33 5.19
CA ALA A 165 12.84 2.31 6.27
C ALA A 165 13.82 3.49 6.13
N HIS A 166 15.04 3.23 5.61
CA HIS A 166 16.02 4.29 5.34
C HIS A 166 15.54 5.26 4.26
N ASP A 167 14.93 4.75 3.19
CA ASP A 167 14.41 5.58 2.10
C ASP A 167 13.27 6.47 2.58
N ILE A 168 12.35 5.94 3.40
CA ILE A 168 11.27 6.74 3.99
C ILE A 168 11.81 7.85 4.89
N ARG A 169 12.77 7.54 5.78
CA ARG A 169 13.43 8.56 6.62
C ARG A 169 14.18 9.59 5.78
N TYR A 170 14.80 9.16 4.68
CA TYR A 170 15.45 10.04 3.73
C TYR A 170 14.45 10.99 3.08
N LEU A 171 13.31 10.49 2.59
CA LEU A 171 12.23 11.31 2.02
C LEU A 171 11.67 12.31 3.04
N LEU A 172 11.38 11.87 4.28
CA LEU A 172 10.91 12.74 5.36
C LEU A 172 11.87 13.90 5.66
N ARG A 173 13.18 13.71 5.52
CA ARG A 173 14.18 14.78 5.71
C ARG A 173 14.06 15.91 4.67
N TYR A 174 13.60 15.59 3.46
CA TYR A 174 13.37 16.59 2.41
C TYR A 174 11.97 17.21 2.48
N CYS A 175 10.98 16.47 2.99
CA CYS A 175 9.63 16.99 3.25
C CYS A 175 9.67 18.13 4.28
N LYS A 176 9.75 19.37 3.81
CA LYS A 176 9.87 20.57 4.66
C LYS A 176 8.58 21.38 4.80
N THR A 177 7.57 21.09 3.99
CA THR A 177 6.26 21.77 3.98
C THR A 177 5.18 20.78 4.41
N ARG A 178 4.19 21.26 5.19
CA ARG A 178 3.11 20.44 5.76
C ARG A 178 1.98 20.14 4.74
N ASP A 179 1.91 20.87 3.64
CA ASP A 179 0.66 21.00 2.83
C ASP A 179 0.45 19.93 1.75
N ASN A 180 1.13 18.80 1.84
CA ASN A 180 0.89 17.70 0.92
C ASN A 180 0.79 16.45 1.76
N GLY A 181 -0.39 15.80 1.83
CA GLY A 181 -0.63 14.57 2.60
C GLY A 181 0.37 13.42 2.38
N VAL A 182 1.29 13.58 1.42
CA VAL A 182 2.57 12.86 1.29
C VAL A 182 3.36 12.81 2.61
N GLN A 183 3.50 13.90 3.37
CA GLN A 183 4.26 13.85 4.63
C GLN A 183 3.60 12.91 5.65
N ASP A 184 2.28 13.00 5.81
CA ASP A 184 1.54 12.12 6.71
C ASP A 184 1.58 10.67 6.24
N THR A 185 1.51 10.45 4.92
CA THR A 185 1.66 9.12 4.33
C THR A 185 3.03 8.54 4.63
N LEU A 186 4.11 9.32 4.45
CA LEU A 186 5.46 8.89 4.79
C LEU A 186 5.63 8.63 6.29
N ASN A 187 4.97 9.40 7.16
CA ASN A 187 4.95 9.13 8.60
C ASN A 187 4.25 7.81 8.92
N ALA A 188 3.08 7.53 8.32
CA ALA A 188 2.37 6.26 8.47
C ALA A 188 3.25 5.07 8.01
N LEU A 189 3.93 5.21 6.87
CA LEU A 189 4.87 4.21 6.36
C LEU A 189 6.10 4.04 7.27
N ASN A 190 6.58 5.12 7.90
CA ASN A 190 7.67 5.04 8.87
C ASN A 190 7.23 4.30 10.14
N SER A 191 6.00 4.53 10.62
CA SER A 191 5.41 3.79 11.74
C SER A 191 5.26 2.31 11.42
N LEU A 192 4.80 1.97 10.20
CA LEU A 192 4.78 0.60 9.72
C LEU A 192 6.17 -0.05 9.81
N PHE A 193 7.23 0.56 9.26
CA PHE A 193 8.58 -0.01 9.33
C PHE A 193 9.15 -0.08 10.75
N THR A 194 8.65 0.75 11.66
CA THR A 194 9.04 0.71 13.07
C THR A 194 8.45 -0.52 13.76
N ASN A 195 7.21 -0.85 13.44
CA ASN A 195 6.50 -2.01 14.01
C ASN A 195 6.81 -3.32 13.28
N ASP A 196 7.02 -3.26 11.96
CA ASP A 196 7.33 -4.40 11.09
C ASP A 196 8.52 -4.04 10.16
N PRO A 197 9.76 -4.23 10.63
CA PRO A 197 10.96 -3.97 9.82
C PRO A 197 11.07 -4.86 8.58
N GLY A 198 10.37 -6.01 8.57
CA GLY A 198 10.39 -6.98 7.48
C GLY A 198 9.40 -6.66 6.35
N ALA A 199 8.52 -5.67 6.52
CA ALA A 199 7.54 -5.26 5.52
C ALA A 199 8.19 -4.92 4.17
N LYS A 200 7.47 -5.20 3.07
CA LYS A 200 7.85 -4.82 1.70
C LYS A 200 6.87 -3.78 1.20
N LEU A 201 7.43 -2.71 0.65
CA LEU A 201 6.69 -1.56 0.21
C LEU A 201 7.15 -1.14 -1.19
N LYS A 202 6.22 -0.84 -2.10
CA LYS A 202 6.52 -0.01 -3.28
C LYS A 202 5.71 1.28 -3.21
N LEU A 203 6.39 2.39 -3.38
CA LEU A 203 5.81 3.73 -3.40
C LEU A 203 6.06 4.36 -4.77
N VAL A 204 5.01 4.50 -5.57
CA VAL A 204 5.07 5.04 -6.93
C VAL A 204 4.49 6.44 -6.92
N PHE A 205 5.24 7.39 -7.48
CA PHE A 205 4.78 8.76 -7.68
C PHE A 205 4.34 8.97 -9.12
N VAL A 206 3.43 9.93 -9.34
CA VAL A 206 3.13 10.44 -10.68
C VAL A 206 4.40 11.06 -11.27
N GLU A 207 4.66 10.78 -12.54
CA GLU A 207 5.91 11.23 -13.18
C GLU A 207 6.07 12.75 -13.10
N ASN A 208 7.25 13.19 -12.66
CA ASN A 208 7.59 14.60 -12.45
C ASN A 208 6.71 15.36 -11.43
N LYS A 209 5.86 14.67 -10.65
CA LYS A 209 5.05 15.29 -9.59
C LYS A 209 5.32 14.64 -8.24
N VAL A 210 5.11 15.39 -7.15
CA VAL A 210 5.18 14.86 -5.78
C VAL A 210 3.77 14.43 -5.34
N ILE A 211 3.14 13.59 -6.16
CA ILE A 211 1.80 13.03 -5.91
C ILE A 211 1.98 11.51 -5.90
N ILE A 212 1.50 10.86 -4.84
CA ILE A 212 1.56 9.40 -4.74
C ILE A 212 0.50 8.82 -5.67
N LYS A 213 0.95 7.98 -6.60
CA LYS A 213 0.10 7.28 -7.57
C LYS A 213 -0.34 5.92 -7.06
N THR A 214 0.59 5.15 -6.49
CA THR A 214 0.34 3.77 -6.07
C THR A 214 1.19 3.41 -4.86
N VAL A 215 0.61 2.67 -3.91
CA VAL A 215 1.26 2.10 -2.74
C VAL A 215 0.96 0.61 -2.68
N PHE A 216 1.97 -0.24 -2.89
CA PHE A 216 1.87 -1.67 -2.61
C PHE A 216 2.46 -1.97 -1.23
N LEU A 217 1.71 -2.67 -0.39
CA LEU A 217 2.06 -3.02 0.98
C LEU A 217 1.97 -4.54 1.18
N LEU A 218 3.02 -5.10 1.77
CA LEU A 218 3.09 -6.48 2.21
C LEU A 218 3.82 -6.57 3.56
N THR A 219 3.09 -6.86 4.63
CA THR A 219 3.68 -7.07 5.96
C THR A 219 4.42 -8.42 6.04
N SER A 220 5.21 -8.61 7.10
CA SER A 220 5.85 -9.89 7.39
C SER A 220 4.81 -10.99 7.65
N MET A 221 3.68 -10.66 8.29
CA MET A 221 2.58 -11.60 8.51
C MET A 221 1.93 -12.05 7.19
N MET A 222 1.57 -11.09 6.32
CA MET A 222 1.05 -11.38 4.99
C MET A 222 2.00 -12.27 4.19
N ARG A 223 3.31 -12.01 4.31
CA ARG A 223 4.33 -12.84 3.66
C ARG A 223 4.32 -14.27 4.17
N SER A 224 4.29 -14.45 5.50
CA SER A 224 4.24 -15.78 6.14
C SER A 224 2.99 -16.55 5.67
N LEU A 225 1.83 -15.88 5.63
CA LEU A 225 0.59 -16.46 5.10
C LEU A 225 0.71 -16.89 3.63
N CYS A 226 1.28 -16.05 2.75
CA CYS A 226 1.51 -16.40 1.34
C CYS A 226 2.42 -17.64 1.19
N GLN A 227 3.41 -17.79 2.07
CA GLN A 227 4.36 -18.90 2.01
C GLN A 227 3.73 -20.23 2.45
N ARG A 228 2.83 -20.18 3.43
CA ARG A 228 2.14 -21.34 4.01
C ARG A 228 0.91 -21.77 3.20
N PHE A 229 0.13 -20.80 2.73
CA PHE A 229 -1.14 -21.03 2.04
C PHE A 229 -1.17 -20.48 0.60
N PRO A 230 -0.23 -20.87 -0.28
CA PRO A 230 -0.15 -20.33 -1.64
C PRO A 230 -1.18 -20.95 -2.61
N LEU A 231 -1.94 -21.97 -2.21
CA LEU A 231 -2.69 -22.82 -3.15
C LEU A 231 -3.76 -22.06 -3.95
N ALA A 232 -4.55 -21.24 -3.26
CA ALA A 232 -5.64 -20.46 -3.83
C ALA A 232 -5.50 -19.00 -3.45
N LEU A 233 -5.49 -18.12 -4.45
CA LEU A 233 -5.45 -16.68 -4.27
C LEU A 233 -6.76 -16.02 -4.74
N PHE A 234 -7.09 -14.89 -4.13
CA PHE A 234 -8.16 -14.02 -4.57
C PHE A 234 -7.58 -12.64 -4.83
N PHE A 235 -8.00 -12.00 -5.91
CA PHE A 235 -7.64 -10.64 -6.21
C PHE A 235 -8.89 -9.87 -6.60
N ASP A 236 -9.27 -8.88 -5.80
CA ASP A 236 -10.47 -8.07 -6.03
C ASP A 236 -10.20 -6.59 -5.78
N ARG A 237 -11.04 -5.75 -6.38
CA ARG A 237 -11.12 -4.32 -6.09
C ARG A 237 -12.22 -4.10 -5.05
N VAL A 238 -11.88 -3.39 -3.97
CA VAL A 238 -12.83 -3.00 -2.94
C VAL A 238 -13.45 -1.66 -3.34
N GLU A 239 -14.65 -1.72 -3.90
CA GLU A 239 -15.42 -0.53 -4.24
C GLU A 239 -15.75 0.32 -3.01
N GLY A 240 -15.89 1.62 -3.24
CA GLY A 240 -16.31 2.57 -2.22
C GLY A 240 -15.22 2.93 -1.19
N PHE A 241 -14.11 2.19 -1.08
CA PHE A 241 -13.10 2.35 -0.02
C PHE A 241 -12.63 3.78 0.24
N ASN A 242 -12.40 4.58 -0.82
CA ASN A 242 -11.94 5.96 -0.72
C ASN A 242 -12.38 6.80 -1.94
N GLU A 243 -12.43 8.12 -1.79
CA GLU A 243 -12.78 9.04 -2.90
C GLU A 243 -11.71 9.12 -3.99
N GLU A 244 -10.43 9.12 -3.62
CA GLU A 244 -9.30 9.35 -4.54
C GLU A 244 -8.58 8.05 -4.95
N PHE A 245 -8.62 7.02 -4.09
CA PHE A 245 -7.89 5.76 -4.27
C PHE A 245 -8.82 4.55 -4.33
N ASP A 246 -8.52 3.63 -5.24
CA ASP A 246 -9.05 2.28 -5.23
C ASP A 246 -8.13 1.38 -4.39
N LEU A 247 -8.73 0.48 -3.63
CA LEU A 247 -8.01 -0.57 -2.89
C LEU A 247 -8.15 -1.89 -3.64
N TYR A 248 -7.01 -2.49 -3.97
CA TYR A 248 -6.92 -3.86 -4.47
C TYR A 248 -6.32 -4.75 -3.38
N THR A 249 -6.93 -5.91 -3.17
CA THR A 249 -6.51 -6.83 -2.12
C THR A 249 -6.16 -8.19 -2.71
N VAL A 250 -5.12 -8.81 -2.14
CA VAL A 250 -4.80 -10.22 -2.40
C VAL A 250 -5.16 -11.00 -1.16
N LEU A 251 -6.02 -12.01 -1.29
CA LEU A 251 -6.34 -12.94 -0.21
C LEU A 251 -5.83 -14.33 -0.52
N CYS A 252 -5.54 -15.07 0.54
CA CYS A 252 -5.23 -16.50 0.54
C CYS A 252 -6.26 -17.21 1.43
N VAL A 253 -6.38 -18.55 1.33
CA VAL A 253 -7.25 -19.34 2.23
C VAL A 253 -6.40 -20.11 3.20
N ASP A 254 -6.61 -19.90 4.49
CA ASP A 254 -5.87 -20.62 5.52
C ASP A 254 -6.46 -22.00 5.83
N ALA A 255 -5.85 -22.71 6.78
CA ALA A 255 -6.28 -24.07 7.14
C ALA A 255 -7.66 -24.14 7.82
N ASN A 256 -8.21 -23.00 8.24
CA ASN A 256 -9.53 -22.89 8.85
C ASN A 256 -10.59 -22.44 7.83
N SER A 257 -10.28 -22.52 6.52
CA SER A 257 -11.16 -22.07 5.44
C SER A 257 -11.48 -20.57 5.51
N GLN A 258 -10.64 -19.76 6.15
CA GLN A 258 -10.82 -18.32 6.24
C GLN A 258 -9.99 -17.57 5.21
N GLY A 259 -10.53 -16.46 4.70
CA GLY A 259 -9.87 -15.56 3.78
C GLY A 259 -8.92 -14.65 4.54
N ARG A 260 -7.63 -14.75 4.25
CA ARG A 260 -6.58 -14.01 4.94
C ARG A 260 -5.91 -13.02 4.02
N GLU A 261 -5.69 -11.81 4.51
CA GLU A 261 -5.04 -10.78 3.71
C GLU A 261 -3.57 -11.10 3.51
N CYS A 262 -3.21 -11.19 2.23
CA CYS A 262 -1.92 -11.62 1.74
C CYS A 262 -1.20 -10.48 0.96
N GLY A 263 -1.87 -9.32 0.76
CA GLY A 263 -1.25 -8.10 0.25
C GLY A 263 -2.28 -7.00 -0.07
N TYR A 264 -1.84 -5.74 -0.04
CA TYR A 264 -2.67 -4.60 -0.42
C TYR A 264 -2.00 -3.73 -1.48
N CYS A 265 -2.81 -3.17 -2.38
CA CYS A 265 -2.38 -2.15 -3.32
C CYS A 265 -3.39 -1.01 -3.36
N LEU A 266 -2.98 0.16 -2.90
CA LEU A 266 -3.74 1.40 -3.01
C LEU A 266 -3.30 2.12 -4.27
N ALA A 267 -4.22 2.41 -5.18
CA ALA A 267 -3.91 3.08 -6.44
C ALA A 267 -4.88 4.23 -6.69
N GLN A 268 -4.38 5.35 -7.22
CA GLN A 268 -5.25 6.45 -7.61
C GLN A 268 -6.29 5.94 -8.63
N LYS A 269 -7.54 6.36 -8.50
CA LYS A 269 -8.63 5.92 -9.38
C LYS A 269 -8.28 6.06 -10.86
N GLY A 270 -8.65 5.03 -11.63
CA GLY A 270 -8.34 4.95 -13.06
C GLY A 270 -6.90 4.55 -13.38
N THR A 271 -6.09 4.16 -12.38
CA THR A 271 -4.76 3.61 -12.65
C THR A 271 -4.88 2.22 -13.30
N PRO A 272 -4.34 2.01 -14.52
CA PRO A 272 -4.43 0.72 -15.21
C PRO A 272 -3.33 -0.24 -14.77
N ASN A 273 -3.48 -1.53 -15.11
CA ASN A 273 -2.47 -2.59 -14.91
C ASN A 273 -2.22 -2.95 -13.44
N MET A 274 -3.27 -2.91 -12.61
CA MET A 274 -3.15 -3.14 -11.17
C MET A 274 -3.00 -4.61 -10.81
N LEU A 275 -3.54 -5.52 -11.62
CA LEU A 275 -3.28 -6.95 -11.44
C LEU A 275 -1.80 -7.25 -11.66
N ARG A 276 -1.23 -6.80 -12.79
CA ARG A 276 0.20 -7.00 -13.09
C ARG A 276 1.10 -6.40 -12.03
N PHE A 277 0.86 -5.15 -11.65
CA PHE A 277 1.67 -4.45 -10.67
C PHE A 277 1.65 -5.17 -9.31
N THR A 278 0.47 -5.57 -8.84
CA THR A 278 0.31 -6.21 -7.53
C THR A 278 0.92 -7.61 -7.53
N LEU A 279 0.58 -8.46 -8.49
CA LEU A 279 1.11 -9.83 -8.56
C LEU A 279 2.62 -9.86 -8.77
N ALA A 280 3.18 -9.01 -9.63
CA ALA A 280 4.63 -8.94 -9.81
C ALA A 280 5.34 -8.48 -8.53
N SER A 281 4.74 -7.54 -7.77
CA SER A 281 5.30 -7.08 -6.50
C SER A 281 5.20 -8.15 -5.41
N LEU A 282 4.12 -8.92 -5.39
CA LEU A 282 3.94 -10.05 -4.49
C LEU A 282 4.96 -11.16 -4.80
N LEU A 283 5.10 -11.58 -6.05
CA LEU A 283 6.04 -12.62 -6.48
C LEU A 283 7.51 -12.21 -6.30
N GLN A 284 7.85 -10.93 -6.46
CA GLN A 284 9.20 -10.44 -6.12
C GLN A 284 9.47 -10.52 -4.61
N SER A 285 8.42 -10.49 -3.78
CA SER A 285 8.53 -10.59 -2.32
C SER A 285 8.44 -12.03 -1.83
N VAL A 286 7.74 -12.91 -2.55
CA VAL A 286 7.53 -14.34 -2.27
C VAL A 286 7.70 -15.16 -3.54
N PRO A 287 8.96 -15.41 -3.98
CA PRO A 287 9.22 -16.08 -5.26
C PRO A 287 8.68 -17.51 -5.34
N ASP A 288 8.76 -18.26 -4.23
CA ASP A 288 8.37 -19.68 -4.15
C ASP A 288 6.89 -19.92 -4.41
N MET A 289 6.06 -18.88 -4.29
CA MET A 289 4.62 -18.96 -4.52
C MET A 289 4.30 -19.22 -6.00
N LYS A 290 5.16 -18.77 -6.93
CA LYS A 290 4.91 -18.84 -8.38
C LYS A 290 4.52 -20.23 -8.87
N VAL A 291 5.14 -21.26 -8.32
CA VAL A 291 4.93 -22.67 -8.72
C VAL A 291 3.90 -23.40 -7.86
N LYS A 292 3.50 -22.82 -6.73
CA LYS A 292 2.59 -23.45 -5.75
C LYS A 292 1.14 -23.02 -5.94
N VAL A 293 0.89 -21.85 -6.52
CA VAL A 293 -0.49 -21.38 -6.78
C VAL A 293 -1.12 -22.25 -7.86
N GLN A 294 -2.25 -22.87 -7.51
CA GLN A 294 -3.04 -23.69 -8.41
C GLN A 294 -4.23 -22.93 -8.98
N CYS A 295 -4.71 -21.92 -8.28
CA CYS A 295 -5.83 -21.11 -8.74
C CYS A 295 -5.77 -19.68 -8.24
N ILE A 296 -6.24 -18.76 -9.09
CA ILE A 296 -6.54 -17.37 -8.71
C ILE A 296 -7.99 -17.03 -9.09
N THR A 297 -8.75 -16.52 -8.13
CA THR A 297 -10.09 -15.98 -8.35
C THR A 297 -9.98 -14.47 -8.50
N LEU A 298 -10.43 -13.92 -9.62
CA LEU A 298 -10.41 -12.50 -9.91
C LEU A 298 -11.78 -11.87 -9.67
N GLY A 299 -11.76 -10.62 -9.22
CA GLY A 299 -12.89 -9.73 -9.25
C GLY A 299 -13.38 -9.51 -10.68
N ILE A 300 -14.68 -9.32 -10.84
CA ILE A 300 -15.34 -9.22 -12.14
C ILE A 300 -14.85 -8.06 -13.01
N GLU A 301 -14.36 -6.99 -12.38
CA GLU A 301 -13.83 -5.79 -13.04
C GLU A 301 -12.37 -5.94 -13.50
N ILE A 302 -11.74 -7.07 -13.18
CA ILE A 302 -10.34 -7.33 -13.51
C ILE A 302 -10.27 -8.06 -14.85
N GLU A 303 -10.00 -7.32 -15.91
CA GLU A 303 -10.01 -7.83 -17.29
C GLU A 303 -8.66 -8.38 -17.78
N GLU A 304 -7.57 -8.12 -17.04
CA GLU A 304 -6.17 -8.45 -17.40
C GLU A 304 -5.84 -9.96 -17.29
N LEU A 305 -6.65 -10.85 -17.85
CA LEU A 305 -6.55 -12.31 -17.65
C LEU A 305 -5.21 -12.89 -18.14
N GLU A 306 -4.67 -12.35 -19.23
CA GLU A 306 -3.38 -12.75 -19.81
C GLU A 306 -2.20 -12.57 -18.85
N VAL A 307 -2.29 -11.60 -17.93
CA VAL A 307 -1.26 -11.33 -16.92
C VAL A 307 -1.10 -12.53 -15.98
N VAL A 308 -2.20 -13.23 -15.67
CA VAL A 308 -2.12 -14.43 -14.83
C VAL A 308 -1.31 -15.51 -15.53
N ASN A 309 -1.54 -15.75 -16.82
CA ASN A 309 -0.80 -16.76 -17.57
C ASN A 309 0.71 -16.45 -17.64
N GLU A 310 1.09 -15.17 -17.69
CA GLU A 310 2.50 -14.76 -17.67
C GLU A 310 3.15 -14.92 -16.28
N LEU A 311 2.45 -14.53 -15.22
CA LEU A 311 3.02 -14.44 -13.86
C LEU A 311 2.84 -15.73 -13.05
N LEU A 312 1.73 -16.45 -13.24
CA LEU A 312 1.32 -17.66 -12.54
C LEU A 312 0.88 -18.73 -13.57
N PRO A 313 1.81 -19.27 -14.38
CA PRO A 313 1.47 -20.14 -15.53
C PRO A 313 0.81 -21.48 -15.14
N HIS A 314 0.92 -21.88 -13.88
CA HIS A 314 0.29 -23.11 -13.36
C HIS A 314 -1.05 -22.85 -12.68
N ALA A 315 -1.44 -21.58 -12.54
CA ALA A 315 -2.68 -21.22 -11.89
C ALA A 315 -3.82 -21.18 -12.90
N ARG A 316 -4.93 -21.81 -12.54
CA ARG A 316 -6.20 -21.62 -13.25
C ARG A 316 -6.82 -20.28 -12.86
N VAL A 317 -7.38 -19.56 -13.83
CA VAL A 317 -8.11 -18.32 -13.58
C VAL A 317 -9.59 -18.64 -13.34
N GLN A 318 -10.16 -18.02 -12.30
CA GLN A 318 -11.58 -18.07 -11.96
C GLN A 318 -12.13 -16.66 -11.79
N ILE A 319 -13.45 -16.51 -11.93
CA ILE A 319 -14.16 -15.26 -11.65
C ILE A 319 -15.11 -15.52 -10.48
N CYS A 320 -15.22 -14.56 -9.56
CA CYS A 320 -16.14 -14.66 -8.44
C CYS A 320 -17.59 -14.82 -8.92
N HIS A 321 -18.17 -16.00 -8.72
CA HIS A 321 -19.48 -16.33 -9.25
C HIS A 321 -20.59 -15.46 -8.64
N THR A 322 -20.49 -15.04 -7.38
CA THR A 322 -21.50 -14.14 -6.77
C THR A 322 -21.51 -12.76 -7.43
N GLN A 323 -20.33 -12.21 -7.77
CA GLN A 323 -20.28 -10.98 -8.55
C GLN A 323 -20.89 -11.17 -9.95
N VAL A 324 -20.67 -12.33 -10.58
CA VAL A 324 -21.33 -12.67 -11.86
C VAL A 324 -22.85 -12.70 -11.71
N LEU A 325 -23.35 -13.34 -10.66
CA LEU A 325 -24.79 -13.40 -10.37
C LEU A 325 -25.38 -12.00 -10.14
N GLU A 326 -24.70 -11.14 -9.39
CA GLU A 326 -25.11 -9.75 -9.14
C GLU A 326 -25.19 -8.94 -10.45
N ILE A 327 -24.18 -9.03 -11.32
CA ILE A 327 -24.21 -8.36 -12.64
C ILE A 327 -25.33 -8.91 -13.51
N LEU A 328 -25.47 -10.23 -13.61
CA LEU A 328 -26.53 -10.85 -14.41
C LEU A 328 -27.92 -10.46 -13.89
N TYR A 329 -28.08 -10.39 -12.58
CA TYR A 329 -29.34 -9.98 -11.96
C TYR A 329 -29.66 -8.52 -12.24
N SER A 330 -28.70 -7.61 -12.03
CA SER A 330 -28.86 -6.20 -12.37
C SER A 330 -29.18 -6.00 -13.85
N LYS A 331 -28.50 -6.73 -14.75
CA LYS A 331 -28.75 -6.66 -16.19
C LYS A 331 -30.14 -7.15 -16.59
N ALA A 332 -30.64 -8.19 -15.93
CA ALA A 332 -32.00 -8.67 -16.14
C ALA A 332 -33.03 -7.60 -15.74
N GLN A 333 -32.81 -6.92 -14.60
CA GLN A 333 -33.67 -5.83 -14.13
C GLN A 333 -33.69 -4.64 -15.11
N GLU A 334 -32.52 -4.23 -15.61
CA GLU A 334 -32.42 -3.15 -16.63
C GLU A 334 -33.23 -3.46 -17.90
N MET A 335 -33.30 -4.74 -18.29
CA MET A 335 -34.01 -5.20 -19.49
C MET A 335 -35.50 -5.48 -19.24
N GLY A 336 -36.03 -5.14 -18.07
CA GLY A 336 -37.45 -5.22 -17.77
C GLY A 336 -38.00 -6.64 -17.65
N THR A 337 -37.21 -7.59 -17.12
CA THR A 337 -37.71 -8.95 -16.85
C THR A 337 -38.94 -8.92 -15.92
N PRO A 338 -40.10 -9.47 -16.34
CA PRO A 338 -41.38 -9.28 -15.64
C PRO A 338 -41.49 -10.00 -14.28
N ASP A 339 -40.65 -11.02 -14.02
CA ASP A 339 -40.67 -11.83 -12.79
C ASP A 339 -39.31 -11.77 -12.06
N ALA A 340 -38.89 -10.61 -11.57
CA ALA A 340 -37.58 -10.40 -10.93
C ALA A 340 -37.28 -11.40 -9.79
N GLU A 341 -38.30 -11.83 -9.04
CA GLU A 341 -38.16 -12.82 -7.96
C GLU A 341 -37.78 -14.22 -8.46
N LYS A 342 -38.13 -14.58 -9.70
CA LYS A 342 -37.81 -15.89 -10.29
C LYS A 342 -36.45 -15.90 -11.00
N VAL A 343 -35.88 -14.73 -11.31
CA VAL A 343 -34.61 -14.62 -12.02
C VAL A 343 -33.45 -15.11 -11.16
N TRP A 344 -33.34 -14.65 -9.91
CA TRP A 344 -32.21 -15.01 -9.04
C TRP A 344 -32.07 -16.53 -8.83
N PRO A 345 -33.12 -17.30 -8.48
CA PRO A 345 -33.02 -18.75 -8.35
C PRO A 345 -32.63 -19.47 -9.66
N LEU A 346 -32.95 -18.91 -10.83
CA LEU A 346 -32.52 -19.45 -12.11
C LEU A 346 -31.03 -19.22 -12.33
N LEU A 347 -30.53 -18.03 -12.02
CA LEU A 347 -29.11 -17.70 -12.11
C LEU A 347 -28.28 -18.56 -11.15
N CYS A 348 -28.73 -18.75 -9.90
CA CYS A 348 -28.09 -19.67 -8.95
C CYS A 348 -27.99 -21.09 -9.52
N LYS A 349 -29.08 -21.63 -10.12
CA LYS A 349 -29.05 -22.95 -10.76
C LYS A 349 -28.07 -23.07 -11.92
N VAL A 350 -27.80 -21.97 -12.62
CA VAL A 350 -26.79 -21.92 -13.69
C VAL A 350 -25.39 -21.94 -13.07
N ALA A 351 -25.13 -21.12 -12.05
CA ALA A 351 -23.82 -21.03 -11.38
C ALA A 351 -23.47 -22.32 -10.62
N GLU A 352 -24.43 -22.89 -9.87
CA GLU A 352 -24.26 -24.07 -9.00
C GLU A 352 -24.46 -25.40 -9.74
N ALA A 353 -24.59 -25.37 -11.06
CA ALA A 353 -24.77 -26.58 -11.84
C ALA A 353 -23.59 -27.54 -11.59
N GLY A 354 -23.85 -28.70 -10.97
CA GLY A 354 -22.82 -29.71 -10.64
C GLY A 354 -22.39 -30.62 -11.81
N SER A 355 -22.96 -30.43 -13.00
CA SER A 355 -22.55 -31.14 -14.22
C SER A 355 -22.85 -30.33 -15.47
N LEU A 356 -22.15 -30.65 -16.58
CA LEU A 356 -22.40 -30.03 -17.88
C LEU A 356 -23.86 -30.21 -18.34
N MET A 357 -24.49 -31.35 -18.02
CA MET A 357 -25.90 -31.59 -18.34
C MET A 357 -26.84 -30.72 -17.51
N ALA A 358 -26.56 -30.55 -16.22
CA ALA A 358 -27.32 -29.65 -15.35
C ALA A 358 -27.20 -28.20 -15.82
N TYR A 359 -25.99 -27.77 -16.19
CA TYR A 359 -25.72 -26.44 -16.73
C TYR A 359 -26.51 -26.17 -18.01
N ARG A 360 -26.41 -27.07 -19.00
CA ARG A 360 -27.17 -26.95 -20.26
C ARG A 360 -28.68 -26.91 -20.03
N ARG A 361 -29.20 -27.68 -19.07
CA ARG A 361 -30.63 -27.67 -18.72
C ARG A 361 -31.04 -26.33 -18.08
N ALA A 362 -30.22 -25.79 -17.18
CA ALA A 362 -30.45 -24.51 -16.55
C ALA A 362 -30.45 -23.36 -17.57
N VAL A 363 -29.46 -23.33 -18.49
CA VAL A 363 -29.38 -22.32 -19.56
C VAL A 363 -30.59 -22.39 -20.50
N ARG A 364 -31.04 -23.59 -20.90
CA ARG A 364 -32.27 -23.73 -21.73
C ARG A 364 -33.52 -23.21 -21.01
N ARG A 365 -33.61 -23.45 -19.70
CA ARG A 365 -34.73 -22.93 -18.91
C ARG A 365 -34.68 -21.41 -18.80
N MET A 366 -33.48 -20.84 -18.67
CA MET A 366 -33.26 -19.40 -18.69
C MET A 366 -33.69 -18.80 -20.05
N ASP A 367 -33.33 -19.44 -21.15
CA ASP A 367 -33.71 -19.03 -22.52
C ASP A 367 -35.22 -19.01 -22.76
N SER A 368 -35.96 -19.93 -22.15
CA SER A 368 -37.43 -19.98 -22.26
C SER A 368 -38.17 -18.93 -21.42
N LEU A 369 -37.51 -18.34 -20.42
CA LEU A 369 -38.16 -17.48 -19.42
C LEU A 369 -37.70 -16.03 -19.47
N LEU A 370 -36.48 -15.76 -19.95
CA LEU A 370 -35.91 -14.42 -19.98
C LEU A 370 -36.00 -13.80 -21.39
N PRO A 371 -36.04 -12.46 -21.50
CA PRO A 371 -36.04 -11.75 -22.77
C PRO A 371 -34.87 -12.16 -23.68
N GLN A 372 -35.11 -12.16 -24.99
CA GLN A 372 -34.10 -12.51 -25.99
C GLN A 372 -32.86 -11.60 -25.94
N ASP A 373 -33.04 -10.31 -25.65
CA ASP A 373 -31.93 -9.36 -25.49
C ASP A 373 -31.01 -9.73 -24.32
N PHE A 374 -31.58 -10.21 -23.20
CA PHE A 374 -30.81 -10.70 -22.07
C PHE A 374 -30.03 -11.96 -22.45
N MET A 375 -30.68 -12.89 -23.14
CA MET A 375 -30.04 -14.13 -23.57
C MET A 375 -28.92 -13.88 -24.57
N LYS A 376 -29.08 -12.92 -25.49
CA LYS A 376 -28.02 -12.46 -26.38
C LYS A 376 -26.82 -11.92 -25.59
N TYR A 377 -27.07 -11.03 -24.64
CA TYR A 377 -26.02 -10.51 -23.75
C TYR A 377 -25.30 -11.65 -22.99
N TYR A 378 -26.05 -12.60 -22.41
CA TYR A 378 -25.49 -13.76 -21.71
C TYR A 378 -24.62 -14.63 -22.61
N GLN A 379 -25.09 -14.94 -23.82
CA GLN A 379 -24.38 -15.78 -24.78
C GLN A 379 -23.09 -15.13 -25.30
N GLU A 380 -23.07 -13.80 -25.44
CA GLU A 380 -21.90 -13.06 -25.91
C GLU A 380 -20.84 -12.88 -24.81
N HIS A 381 -21.25 -12.64 -23.56
CA HIS A 381 -20.32 -12.20 -22.50
C HIS A 381 -20.00 -13.26 -21.43
N TRP A 382 -20.96 -14.15 -21.13
CA TRP A 382 -20.88 -15.03 -19.94
C TRP A 382 -20.79 -16.51 -20.27
N HIS A 383 -21.54 -16.96 -21.28
CA HIS A 383 -21.50 -18.35 -21.74
C HIS A 383 -20.10 -18.79 -22.22
N PRO A 384 -19.35 -17.99 -23.01
CA PRO A 384 -18.03 -18.40 -23.51
C PRO A 384 -16.99 -18.59 -22.39
N ARG A 385 -17.22 -17.93 -21.24
CA ARG A 385 -16.33 -17.97 -20.07
C ARG A 385 -16.91 -18.81 -18.93
N ALA A 386 -17.90 -19.66 -19.20
CA ALA A 386 -18.59 -20.48 -18.19
C ALA A 386 -17.65 -21.32 -17.33
N GLU A 387 -16.54 -21.80 -17.91
CA GLU A 387 -15.51 -22.56 -17.21
C GLU A 387 -14.84 -21.79 -16.06
N MET A 388 -14.90 -20.46 -16.05
CA MET A 388 -14.25 -19.62 -15.05
C MET A 388 -15.14 -19.38 -13.82
N TRP A 389 -16.46 -19.51 -13.93
CA TRP A 389 -17.40 -19.09 -12.87
C TRP A 389 -18.50 -20.11 -12.53
N VAL A 390 -18.71 -21.15 -13.34
CA VAL A 390 -19.73 -22.18 -13.07
C VAL A 390 -19.12 -23.36 -12.32
N ALA A 391 -19.79 -23.80 -11.26
CA ALA A 391 -19.34 -24.84 -10.33
C ALA A 391 -18.98 -26.18 -11.02
N SER A 392 -19.74 -26.62 -12.03
CA SER A 392 -19.46 -27.90 -12.75
C SER A 392 -18.06 -27.98 -13.36
N PHE A 393 -17.44 -26.85 -13.65
CA PHE A 393 -16.09 -26.81 -14.20
C PHE A 393 -15.05 -26.63 -13.09
N GLN A 394 -15.44 -26.21 -11.89
CA GLN A 394 -14.54 -25.91 -10.79
C GLN A 394 -14.26 -27.18 -9.96
N PRO A 395 -13.03 -27.35 -9.45
CA PRO A 395 -12.77 -28.39 -8.46
C PRO A 395 -13.61 -28.12 -7.21
N THR A 396 -14.13 -29.18 -6.59
CA THR A 396 -14.79 -29.09 -5.28
C THR A 396 -13.82 -28.48 -4.27
N ARG A 397 -14.30 -27.48 -3.53
CA ARG A 397 -13.55 -26.79 -2.48
C ARG A 397 -14.34 -26.88 -1.18
N ASP A 398 -13.62 -26.95 -0.08
CA ASP A 398 -14.18 -27.01 1.26
C ASP A 398 -14.53 -25.61 1.83
N PHE A 399 -14.55 -24.58 0.99
CA PHE A 399 -14.78 -23.19 1.38
C PHE A 399 -15.59 -22.42 0.33
N ASP A 400 -16.40 -21.47 0.82
CA ASP A 400 -17.25 -20.60 -0.01
C ASP A 400 -16.49 -19.32 -0.38
N THR A 401 -16.10 -19.22 -1.65
CA THR A 401 -15.38 -18.05 -2.20
C THR A 401 -16.12 -16.73 -2.01
N SER A 402 -17.44 -16.76 -2.04
CA SER A 402 -18.28 -15.58 -2.05
C SER A 402 -18.44 -15.02 -0.64
N GLU A 403 -18.60 -15.93 0.33
CA GLU A 403 -18.58 -15.56 1.74
C GLU A 403 -17.23 -14.96 2.14
N LEU A 404 -16.10 -15.52 1.66
CA LEU A 404 -14.77 -14.94 1.92
C LEU A 404 -14.63 -13.50 1.44
N ILE A 405 -15.05 -13.21 0.20
CA ILE A 405 -14.98 -11.86 -0.38
C ILE A 405 -15.90 -10.91 0.38
N LYS A 406 -17.10 -11.36 0.74
CA LYS A 406 -18.08 -10.57 1.49
C LYS A 406 -17.58 -10.24 2.89
N GLN A 407 -17.06 -11.21 3.64
CA GLN A 407 -16.47 -11.01 4.96
C GLN A 407 -15.30 -10.03 4.90
N HIS A 408 -14.42 -10.18 3.92
CA HIS A 408 -13.31 -9.25 3.72
C HIS A 408 -13.79 -7.83 3.41
N LYS A 409 -14.76 -7.65 2.50
CA LYS A 409 -15.35 -6.34 2.19
C LYS A 409 -15.97 -5.71 3.44
N GLN A 410 -16.71 -6.48 4.24
CA GLN A 410 -17.29 -6.01 5.51
C GLN A 410 -16.21 -5.61 6.51
N LYS A 411 -15.13 -6.40 6.66
CA LYS A 411 -13.99 -6.11 7.54
C LYS A 411 -13.29 -4.82 7.15
N VAL A 412 -13.08 -4.58 5.85
CA VAL A 412 -12.41 -3.38 5.34
C VAL A 412 -13.29 -2.14 5.42
N LEU A 413 -14.60 -2.30 5.27
CA LEU A 413 -15.58 -1.20 5.25
C LEU A 413 -16.30 -0.97 6.58
N SER A 414 -15.99 -1.70 7.65
CA SER A 414 -16.73 -1.64 8.93
C SER A 414 -16.82 -0.22 9.53
N ASP A 415 -15.75 0.56 9.42
CA ASP A 415 -15.67 1.94 9.92
C ASP A 415 -15.71 2.97 8.77
N PHE A 416 -16.42 2.67 7.68
CA PHE A 416 -16.35 3.41 6.42
C PHE A 416 -16.34 4.94 6.59
N ASN A 417 -15.30 5.58 6.06
CA ASN A 417 -15.25 7.02 5.88
C ASN A 417 -14.54 7.33 4.54
N PRO A 418 -15.28 7.80 3.52
CA PRO A 418 -14.74 7.99 2.17
C PRO A 418 -13.67 9.09 2.10
N SER A 419 -13.72 10.05 3.02
CA SER A 419 -12.82 11.22 3.08
C SER A 419 -11.53 10.96 3.88
N ARG A 420 -11.20 9.69 4.17
CA ARG A 420 -9.94 9.30 4.80
C ARG A 420 -8.75 9.70 3.94
N THR A 421 -7.68 10.17 4.57
CA THR A 421 -6.42 10.41 3.86
C THR A 421 -5.72 9.09 3.54
N LEU A 422 -4.83 9.08 2.53
CA LEU A 422 -4.04 7.90 2.20
C LEU A 422 -3.25 7.35 3.41
N ALA A 423 -2.75 8.24 4.27
CA ALA A 423 -2.07 7.88 5.51
C ALA A 423 -2.99 7.10 6.46
N GLN A 424 -4.23 7.57 6.66
CA GLN A 424 -5.23 6.89 7.49
C GLN A 424 -5.63 5.55 6.88
N CYS A 425 -5.79 5.46 5.56
CA CYS A 425 -6.06 4.20 4.87
C CYS A 425 -4.97 3.16 5.16
N ILE A 426 -3.69 3.54 5.05
CA ILE A 426 -2.56 2.64 5.34
C ILE A 426 -2.59 2.18 6.81
N LEU A 427 -2.79 3.09 7.76
CA LEU A 427 -2.83 2.74 9.18
C LEU A 427 -3.98 1.77 9.48
N ASN A 428 -5.17 2.00 8.93
CA ASN A 428 -6.33 1.14 9.14
C ASN A 428 -6.12 -0.26 8.54
N LEU A 429 -5.53 -0.36 7.35
CA LEU A 429 -5.20 -1.63 6.72
C LEU A 429 -4.19 -2.45 7.54
N VAL A 430 -3.28 -1.79 8.27
CA VAL A 430 -2.37 -2.46 9.20
C VAL A 430 -3.10 -2.93 10.46
N ILE A 431 -4.06 -2.15 10.97
CA ILE A 431 -4.87 -2.53 12.15
C ILE A 431 -5.75 -3.75 11.86
N ILE A 432 -6.33 -3.84 10.66
CA ILE A 432 -7.18 -4.95 10.21
C ILE A 432 -6.43 -6.30 10.26
N GLN A 433 -5.10 -6.29 10.15
CA GLN A 433 -4.25 -7.50 10.23
C GLN A 433 -3.87 -7.91 11.66
N THR A 434 -4.32 -7.17 12.68
CA THR A 434 -3.94 -7.48 14.05
C THR A 434 -4.67 -8.73 14.55
N PRO A 435 -4.02 -9.55 15.40
CA PRO A 435 -4.62 -10.80 15.89
C PRO A 435 -5.94 -10.56 16.63
N LYS A 436 -6.12 -9.37 17.22
CA LYS A 436 -7.37 -8.96 17.86
C LYS A 436 -8.56 -8.94 16.90
N GLU A 437 -8.37 -8.52 15.65
CA GLU A 437 -9.45 -8.50 14.66
C GLU A 437 -9.76 -9.91 14.15
N ASP A 438 -8.72 -10.74 13.92
CA ASP A 438 -8.90 -12.13 13.48
C ASP A 438 -9.56 -13.00 14.59
N LEU A 439 -9.29 -12.71 15.87
CA LEU A 439 -9.93 -13.38 17.02
C LEU A 439 -11.43 -13.09 17.11
N LYS A 440 -11.93 -11.97 16.56
CA LYS A 440 -13.38 -11.69 16.55
C LYS A 440 -14.14 -12.63 15.62
N SER A 441 -13.52 -13.11 14.55
CA SER A 441 -14.12 -14.03 13.56
C SER A 441 -13.91 -15.52 13.90
N LEU A 442 -13.43 -15.82 15.11
CA LEU A 442 -13.25 -17.19 15.58
C LEU A 442 -14.60 -17.89 15.79
N ASN A 443 -14.83 -19.02 15.11
CA ASN A 443 -15.96 -19.92 15.37
C ASN A 443 -15.60 -20.92 16.49
N GLU A 444 -15.70 -20.46 17.75
CA GLU A 444 -15.36 -21.25 18.94
C GLU A 444 -16.17 -22.55 19.02
N ASP A 445 -17.48 -22.46 18.76
CA ASP A 445 -18.43 -23.57 18.89
C ASP A 445 -18.07 -24.75 17.99
N GLU A 446 -17.69 -24.48 16.74
CA GLU A 446 -17.32 -25.53 15.79
C GLU A 446 -16.03 -26.24 16.22
N VAL A 447 -15.02 -25.48 16.65
CA VAL A 447 -13.73 -26.04 17.09
C VAL A 447 -13.92 -26.83 18.39
N ALA A 448 -14.66 -26.29 19.35
CA ALA A 448 -15.00 -26.95 20.61
C ALA A 448 -15.75 -28.26 20.36
N THR A 449 -16.77 -28.25 19.48
CA THR A 449 -17.53 -29.45 19.09
C THR A 449 -16.62 -30.55 18.56
N ARG A 450 -15.63 -30.20 17.73
CA ARG A 450 -14.66 -31.19 17.21
C ARG A 450 -13.80 -31.78 18.32
N TYR A 451 -13.33 -30.98 19.28
CA TYR A 451 -12.56 -31.51 20.42
C TYR A 451 -13.42 -32.38 21.35
N HIS A 452 -14.66 -31.99 21.63
CA HIS A 452 -15.63 -32.81 22.38
C HIS A 452 -15.92 -34.16 21.71
N SER A 453 -15.81 -34.23 20.38
CA SER A 453 -16.02 -35.50 19.65
C SER A 453 -14.90 -36.52 19.84
N ILE A 454 -13.70 -36.10 20.29
CA ILE A 454 -12.50 -36.97 20.39
C ILE A 454 -11.88 -37.04 21.78
N CYS A 455 -12.15 -36.07 22.66
CA CYS A 455 -11.57 -35.98 24.00
C CYS A 455 -12.60 -36.40 25.06
N ASN A 456 -12.16 -36.88 26.24
CA ASN A 456 -13.12 -37.00 27.34
C ASN A 456 -13.61 -35.61 27.77
N THR A 457 -14.83 -35.57 28.30
CA THR A 457 -15.57 -34.33 28.58
C THR A 457 -14.78 -33.34 29.44
N GLU A 458 -14.09 -33.79 30.48
CA GLU A 458 -13.29 -32.91 31.34
C GLU A 458 -12.13 -32.24 30.59
N GLN A 459 -11.36 -32.99 29.77
CA GLN A 459 -10.27 -32.39 29.01
C GLN A 459 -10.79 -31.50 27.87
N ALA A 460 -11.90 -31.89 27.23
CA ALA A 460 -12.54 -31.08 26.19
C ALA A 460 -13.02 -29.73 26.73
N SER A 461 -13.63 -29.70 27.92
CA SER A 461 -14.04 -28.46 28.58
C SER A 461 -12.87 -27.55 28.93
N LEU A 462 -11.72 -28.10 29.36
CA LEU A 462 -10.51 -27.28 29.59
C LEU A 462 -9.96 -26.67 28.29
N ILE A 463 -10.03 -27.42 27.18
CA ILE A 463 -9.60 -26.94 25.87
C ILE A 463 -10.53 -25.81 25.39
N GLU A 464 -11.84 -25.99 25.54
CA GLU A 464 -12.85 -24.99 25.22
C GLU A 464 -12.66 -23.71 26.02
N GLU A 465 -12.35 -23.82 27.31
CA GLU A 465 -12.04 -22.67 28.17
C GLU A 465 -10.80 -21.90 27.68
N GLU A 466 -9.71 -22.61 27.39
CA GLU A 466 -8.48 -22.00 26.85
C GLU A 466 -8.70 -21.40 25.45
N LEU A 467 -9.54 -22.00 24.62
CA LEU A 467 -9.95 -21.45 23.33
C LEU A 467 -10.71 -20.13 23.50
N SER A 468 -11.63 -20.04 24.46
CA SER A 468 -12.37 -18.81 24.75
C SER A 468 -11.45 -17.72 25.28
N PHE A 469 -10.52 -18.06 26.19
CA PHE A 469 -9.51 -17.11 26.67
C PHE A 469 -8.58 -16.60 25.58
N ALA A 470 -8.32 -17.39 24.53
CA ALA A 470 -7.56 -16.94 23.39
C ALA A 470 -8.20 -15.71 22.73
N LYS A 471 -9.52 -15.56 22.73
CA LYS A 471 -10.20 -14.41 22.10
C LYS A 471 -10.04 -13.08 22.81
N HIS A 472 -9.86 -13.12 24.13
CA HIS A 472 -9.91 -11.93 24.97
C HIS A 472 -8.53 -11.33 25.29
N GLY A 473 -7.45 -12.04 24.96
CA GLY A 473 -6.09 -11.56 25.20
C GLY A 473 -5.57 -10.60 24.14
N THR A 474 -4.66 -9.72 24.55
CA THR A 474 -3.83 -8.94 23.62
C THR A 474 -2.53 -9.69 23.41
N TYR A 475 -2.24 -10.07 22.17
CA TYR A 475 -1.02 -10.83 21.84
C TYR A 475 -0.17 -10.08 20.83
N ASN A 476 1.13 -10.03 21.10
CA ASN A 476 2.14 -9.66 20.12
C ASN A 476 2.98 -10.90 19.79
N ILE A 477 2.84 -11.39 18.56
CA ILE A 477 3.45 -12.63 18.10
C ILE A 477 4.53 -12.30 17.07
N ARG A 478 5.72 -12.85 17.29
CA ARG A 478 6.87 -12.74 16.38
C ARG A 478 7.41 -14.11 16.00
N GLU A 479 7.73 -14.27 14.72
CA GLU A 479 8.41 -15.44 14.18
C GLU A 479 9.93 -15.32 14.40
N THR A 480 10.58 -16.41 14.77
CA THR A 480 12.01 -16.49 15.10
C THR A 480 12.64 -17.72 14.44
N ALA A 481 13.96 -17.87 14.50
CA ALA A 481 14.63 -19.05 13.93
C ALA A 481 14.20 -20.39 14.57
N GLU A 482 13.76 -20.36 15.82
CA GLU A 482 13.44 -21.56 16.62
C GLU A 482 11.93 -21.87 16.69
N GLY A 483 11.10 -20.96 16.17
CA GLY A 483 9.63 -21.05 16.21
C GLY A 483 9.01 -19.68 16.47
N PHE A 484 8.07 -19.59 17.41
CA PHE A 484 7.30 -18.39 17.67
C PHE A 484 7.48 -17.89 19.11
N ILE A 485 7.53 -16.57 19.28
CA ILE A 485 7.45 -15.93 20.59
C ILE A 485 6.18 -15.11 20.65
N LEU A 486 5.39 -15.32 21.70
CA LEU A 486 4.18 -14.56 22.00
C LEU A 486 4.38 -13.78 23.30
N ASN A 487 4.03 -12.51 23.28
CA ASN A 487 3.97 -11.64 24.44
C ASN A 487 2.52 -11.23 24.71
N ASP A 488 2.03 -11.47 25.93
CA ASP A 488 0.66 -11.19 26.38
C ASP A 488 0.55 -9.91 27.23
N GLU A 489 1.50 -8.98 27.06
CA GLU A 489 1.75 -7.78 27.87
C GLU A 489 2.39 -8.04 29.25
N VAL A 490 2.34 -9.29 29.75
CA VAL A 490 2.84 -9.66 31.08
C VAL A 490 4.11 -10.50 30.98
N SER A 491 4.16 -11.45 30.06
CA SER A 491 5.23 -12.43 29.93
C SER A 491 5.47 -12.84 28.48
N GLU A 492 6.65 -13.40 28.21
CA GLU A 492 6.99 -13.97 26.91
C GLU A 492 6.94 -15.50 26.96
N PHE A 493 6.27 -16.10 25.97
CA PHE A 493 6.11 -17.53 25.81
C PHE A 493 6.69 -18.00 24.50
N CYS A 494 7.43 -19.10 24.53
CA CYS A 494 8.08 -19.70 23.37
C CYS A 494 7.29 -20.91 22.88
N MET A 495 7.15 -21.03 21.57
CA MET A 495 6.48 -22.14 20.88
C MET A 495 7.35 -22.66 19.75
N ASN A 496 7.24 -23.95 19.46
CA ASN A 496 7.95 -24.58 18.34
C ASN A 496 7.31 -24.22 17.00
N TRP A 497 8.02 -24.49 15.90
CA TRP A 497 7.54 -24.30 14.53
C TRP A 497 6.21 -24.99 14.21
N GLY A 498 6.00 -26.22 14.73
CA GLY A 498 4.75 -26.95 14.52
C GLY A 498 3.56 -26.40 15.31
N LEU A 499 3.77 -25.40 16.17
CA LEU A 499 2.75 -24.88 17.10
C LEU A 499 2.04 -26.00 17.86
N THR A 500 2.82 -26.95 18.39
CA THR A 500 2.35 -28.10 19.16
C THR A 500 2.81 -28.09 20.61
N THR A 501 3.74 -27.19 20.95
CA THR A 501 4.30 -27.05 22.31
C THR A 501 4.39 -25.58 22.70
N CYS A 502 4.14 -25.26 23.97
CA CYS A 502 4.28 -23.92 24.54
C CYS A 502 5.04 -23.96 25.87
N SER A 503 5.81 -22.91 26.18
CA SER A 503 6.55 -22.81 27.45
C SER A 503 5.69 -22.37 28.65
N CYS A 504 4.39 -22.14 28.49
CA CYS A 504 3.54 -21.69 29.60
C CYS A 504 3.25 -22.80 30.62
N SER A 505 2.92 -22.40 31.84
CA SER A 505 2.59 -23.32 32.95
C SER A 505 1.36 -24.20 32.65
N ILE A 506 0.38 -23.64 31.94
CA ILE A 506 -0.86 -24.36 31.54
C ILE A 506 -0.49 -25.56 30.67
N TYR A 507 0.23 -25.32 29.57
CA TYR A 507 0.64 -26.39 28.65
C TYR A 507 1.58 -27.39 29.33
N THR A 508 2.56 -26.91 30.10
CA THR A 508 3.55 -27.81 30.74
C THR A 508 2.94 -28.70 31.81
N SER A 509 1.83 -28.30 32.42
CA SER A 509 1.14 -29.08 33.46
C SER A 509 0.07 -30.01 32.87
N SER A 510 -0.76 -29.52 31.95
CA SER A 510 -1.88 -30.29 31.40
C SER A 510 -1.53 -31.07 30.13
N LEU A 511 -0.49 -30.65 29.41
CA LEU A 511 -0.15 -31.13 28.06
C LEU A 511 -1.32 -31.00 27.06
N LEU A 512 -2.28 -30.12 27.35
CA LEU A 512 -3.39 -29.74 26.49
C LEU A 512 -3.06 -28.41 25.77
N PRO A 513 -3.68 -28.13 24.61
CA PRO A 513 -3.49 -26.85 23.94
C PRO A 513 -3.96 -25.69 24.82
N CYS A 514 -3.09 -24.68 24.97
CA CYS A 514 -3.36 -23.48 25.76
C CYS A 514 -3.77 -22.31 24.85
N ARG A 515 -4.27 -21.23 25.47
CA ARG A 515 -4.67 -19.99 24.77
C ARG A 515 -3.57 -19.41 23.86
N HIS A 516 -2.30 -19.54 24.24
CA HIS A 516 -1.17 -19.05 23.44
C HIS A 516 -0.99 -19.84 22.13
N LEU A 517 -1.20 -21.16 22.19
CA LEU A 517 -1.18 -21.99 20.99
C LEU A 517 -2.35 -21.62 20.08
N PHE A 518 -3.56 -21.48 20.62
CA PHE A 518 -4.72 -21.06 19.83
C PHE A 518 -4.56 -19.67 19.21
N ALA A 519 -4.13 -18.67 19.99
CA ALA A 519 -3.89 -17.31 19.49
C ALA A 519 -2.85 -17.29 18.37
N THR A 520 -1.75 -18.04 18.54
CA THR A 520 -0.68 -18.10 17.53
C THR A 520 -1.10 -18.87 16.29
N ARG A 521 -1.81 -19.99 16.44
CA ARG A 521 -2.33 -20.77 15.31
C ARG A 521 -3.34 -19.97 14.51
N LEU A 522 -4.26 -19.27 15.17
CA LEU A 522 -5.22 -18.40 14.49
C LEU A 522 -4.50 -17.32 13.67
N GLN A 523 -3.61 -16.56 14.31
CA GLN A 523 -2.93 -15.46 13.61
C GLN A 523 -2.12 -15.97 12.42
N THR A 524 -1.50 -17.14 12.57
CA THR A 524 -0.68 -17.74 11.51
C THR A 524 -1.48 -18.56 10.50
N GLY A 525 -2.79 -18.74 10.69
CA GLY A 525 -3.68 -19.49 9.78
C GLY A 525 -3.60 -21.02 9.93
N GLU A 526 -2.95 -21.53 10.97
CA GLU A 526 -2.88 -22.96 11.26
C GLU A 526 -4.22 -23.50 11.77
N PRO A 527 -4.50 -24.81 11.58
CA PRO A 527 -5.78 -25.38 11.96
C PRO A 527 -5.94 -25.34 13.47
N LEU A 528 -7.04 -24.77 13.96
CA LEU A 528 -7.32 -24.66 15.39
C LEU A 528 -7.69 -26.01 15.99
N PHE A 529 -8.41 -26.83 15.22
CA PHE A 529 -8.61 -28.24 15.54
C PHE A 529 -7.48 -29.07 14.93
N ASP A 530 -6.65 -29.66 15.79
CA ASP A 530 -5.53 -30.50 15.36
C ASP A 530 -5.24 -31.58 16.41
N ILE A 531 -5.42 -32.84 16.02
CA ILE A 531 -5.20 -34.02 16.88
C ILE A 531 -3.74 -34.09 17.36
N SER A 532 -2.79 -33.54 16.59
CA SER A 532 -1.38 -33.52 16.96
C SER A 532 -1.11 -32.77 18.27
N LEU A 533 -1.98 -31.81 18.64
CA LEU A 533 -1.90 -31.05 19.89
C LEU A 533 -2.14 -31.92 21.13
N LEU A 534 -2.74 -33.10 20.97
CA LEU A 534 -3.08 -34.02 22.06
C LEU A 534 -2.10 -35.19 22.18
N GLN A 535 -1.12 -35.31 21.27
CA GLN A 535 -0.22 -36.49 21.22
C GLN A 535 0.57 -36.75 22.51
N LYS A 536 0.87 -35.69 23.28
CA LYS A 536 1.59 -35.80 24.55
C LYS A 536 0.69 -36.14 25.74
N ASN A 537 -0.64 -35.98 25.59
CA ASN A 537 -1.63 -36.37 26.59
C ASN A 537 -2.56 -37.44 26.01
N LYS A 538 -2.04 -38.68 25.86
CA LYS A 538 -2.82 -39.80 25.33
C LYS A 538 -4.06 -40.14 26.16
N THR A 539 -4.07 -39.79 27.44
CA THR A 539 -5.22 -39.95 28.35
C THR A 539 -6.36 -38.96 28.08
N ALA A 540 -6.11 -37.89 27.32
CA ALA A 540 -7.15 -36.93 26.94
C ALA A 540 -8.09 -37.47 25.85
N LEU A 541 -7.62 -38.38 25.01
CA LEU A 541 -8.41 -38.99 23.94
C LEU A 541 -9.41 -39.99 24.52
N MET A 542 -10.62 -40.01 23.96
CA MET A 542 -11.57 -41.07 24.26
C MET A 542 -10.95 -42.42 23.92
N THR A 543 -11.04 -43.37 24.85
CA THR A 543 -10.64 -44.75 24.57
C THR A 543 -11.70 -45.34 23.66
N ILE A 544 -11.44 -45.41 22.35
CA ILE A 544 -12.34 -46.10 21.43
C ILE A 544 -12.39 -47.56 21.88
N SER A 545 -13.55 -47.99 22.37
CA SER A 545 -13.81 -49.38 22.77
C SER A 545 -14.05 -50.24 21.54
#